data_AF-A0A2V8KG77-F1
#
_entry.id   AF-A0A2V8KG77-F1
#
_cell.length_a   1.000
_cell.length_b   1.000
_cell.length_c   1.000
_cell.angle_alpha   90.00
_cell.angle_beta   90.00
_cell.angle_gamma   90.00
#
_symmetry.space_group_name_H-M   'P 1'
#
loop_
_entity.id
_entity.type
_entity.pdbx_description
1 polymer ?
#
loop_
_entity_poly.entity_id
_entity_poly.type
_entity_poly.pdbx_seq_one_letter_code
_entity_poly.pdbx_strand_id
1 'polypeptide(L)'
;MNDLMDYYELLRIDATATFDEIHKAYRSLALQYHPDRNSTPEAASIMSSINQAYSVLSEPSRRQLYDQQRWTTQPFDIAGSILRAAYDTLLKQGWIVTENDEAHMILEHGIKAVRVSFVKHLDNALLKKIGKQFAGFSVVLAVEIELPVNFSFNVAIIDLVRSRYHGPPFPDETYRALFAPFIGP
;
A
#
# COMPACT_ATOMS: atom_id res chain seq x y z
N MET A 1 -7.30 -26.64 7.25
CA MET A 1 -7.88 -26.22 5.96
C MET A 1 -7.35 -24.82 5.68
N ASN A 2 -6.31 -24.73 4.85
CA ASN A 2 -5.69 -23.45 4.47
C ASN A 2 -6.51 -22.86 3.32
N ASP A 3 -7.52 -22.06 3.65
CA ASP A 3 -8.44 -21.44 2.69
C ASP A 3 -8.33 -19.91 2.77
N LEU A 4 -7.07 -19.44 2.81
CA LEU A 4 -6.70 -18.02 2.89
C LEU A 4 -6.16 -17.50 1.54
N MET A 5 -6.51 -18.13 0.42
CA MET A 5 -6.14 -17.56 -0.88
C MET A 5 -7.02 -16.34 -1.17
N ASP A 6 -6.34 -15.23 -1.41
CA ASP A 6 -6.93 -13.95 -1.75
C ASP A 6 -7.69 -14.06 -3.09
N TYR A 7 -8.86 -13.42 -3.20
CA TYR A 7 -9.66 -13.41 -4.42
C TYR A 7 -8.93 -12.74 -5.59
N TYR A 8 -8.06 -11.76 -5.31
CA TYR A 8 -7.22 -11.13 -6.33
C TYR A 8 -6.13 -12.10 -6.83
N GLU A 9 -5.48 -12.83 -5.92
CA GLU A 9 -4.50 -13.86 -6.29
C GLU A 9 -5.14 -15.01 -7.06
N LEU A 10 -6.36 -15.39 -6.67
CA LEU A 10 -7.11 -16.46 -7.31
C LEU A 10 -7.51 -16.12 -8.75
N LEU A 11 -7.88 -14.86 -8.98
CA LEU A 11 -8.11 -14.34 -10.33
C LEU A 11 -6.82 -13.92 -11.06
N ARG A 12 -5.65 -13.99 -10.40
CA ARG A 12 -4.34 -13.58 -10.92
C ARG A 12 -4.31 -12.13 -11.41
N ILE A 13 -4.90 -11.25 -10.63
CA ILE A 13 -5.02 -9.81 -10.89
C ILE A 13 -4.57 -9.02 -9.67
N ASP A 14 -4.29 -7.74 -9.89
CA ASP A 14 -3.93 -6.81 -8.82
C ASP A 14 -5.17 -6.35 -8.04
N ALA A 15 -4.99 -5.90 -6.79
CA ALA A 15 -6.07 -5.31 -5.98
C ALA A 15 -6.63 -4.01 -6.59
N THR A 16 -5.82 -3.32 -7.40
CA THR A 16 -6.20 -2.13 -8.17
C THR A 16 -6.93 -2.44 -9.48
N ALA A 17 -7.12 -3.72 -9.82
CA ALA A 17 -7.71 -4.14 -11.08
C ALA A 17 -9.10 -3.50 -11.30
N THR A 18 -9.30 -2.99 -12.50
CA THR A 18 -10.57 -2.46 -12.96
C THR A 18 -11.60 -3.58 -13.12
N PHE A 19 -12.89 -3.21 -13.16
CA PHE A 19 -13.96 -4.18 -13.41
C PHE A 19 -13.74 -4.97 -14.72
N ASP A 20 -13.26 -4.30 -15.77
CA ASP A 20 -12.97 -4.93 -17.05
C ASP A 20 -11.84 -5.97 -16.95
N GLU A 21 -10.80 -5.68 -16.17
CA GLU A 21 -9.71 -6.61 -15.91
C GLU A 21 -10.16 -7.82 -15.09
N ILE A 22 -10.97 -7.59 -14.05
CA ILE A 22 -11.62 -8.65 -13.26
C ILE A 22 -12.44 -9.56 -14.18
N HIS A 23 -13.27 -8.97 -15.04
CA HIS A 23 -14.14 -9.71 -15.95
C HIS A 23 -13.36 -10.45 -17.04
N LYS A 24 -12.26 -9.88 -17.53
CA LYS A 24 -11.36 -10.53 -18.49
C LYS A 24 -10.63 -11.72 -17.87
N ALA A 25 -10.10 -11.56 -16.65
CA ALA A 25 -9.41 -12.62 -15.93
C ALA A 25 -10.35 -13.78 -15.60
N TYR A 26 -11.55 -13.47 -15.11
CA TYR A 26 -12.60 -14.47 -14.88
C TYR A 26 -12.88 -15.30 -16.13
N ARG A 27 -13.15 -14.67 -17.28
CA ARG A 27 -13.44 -15.39 -18.53
C ARG A 27 -12.29 -16.30 -18.98
N SER A 28 -11.05 -15.82 -18.84
CA SER A 28 -9.86 -16.62 -19.18
C SER A 28 -9.72 -17.86 -18.30
N LEU A 29 -9.89 -17.70 -17.00
CA LEU A 29 -9.77 -18.79 -16.03
C LEU A 29 -10.96 -19.76 -16.12
N ALA A 30 -12.17 -19.24 -16.33
CA ALA A 30 -13.38 -20.04 -16.54
C ALA A 30 -13.25 -20.97 -17.75
N LEU A 31 -12.65 -20.49 -18.85
CA LEU A 31 -12.39 -21.33 -20.02
C LEU A 31 -11.32 -22.41 -19.76
N GLN A 32 -10.35 -22.12 -18.90
CA GLN A 32 -9.26 -23.04 -18.55
C GLN A 32 -9.70 -24.15 -17.58
N TYR A 33 -10.60 -23.83 -16.65
CA TYR A 33 -11.04 -24.74 -15.60
C TYR A 33 -12.49 -25.22 -15.77
N HIS A 34 -13.13 -24.97 -16.91
CA HIS A 34 -14.47 -25.46 -17.20
C HIS A 34 -14.53 -26.99 -17.13
N PRO A 35 -15.47 -27.60 -16.37
CA PRO A 35 -15.55 -29.05 -16.20
C PRO A 35 -15.72 -29.81 -17.52
N ASP A 36 -16.42 -29.23 -18.50
CA ASP A 36 -16.58 -29.83 -19.84
C ASP A 36 -15.29 -29.88 -20.66
N ARG A 37 -14.30 -29.03 -20.35
CA ARG A 37 -13.04 -28.91 -21.10
C ARG A 37 -11.85 -29.44 -20.32
N ASN A 38 -11.98 -29.54 -19.01
CA ASN A 38 -10.93 -29.95 -18.09
C ASN A 38 -11.46 -31.03 -17.13
N SER A 39 -11.05 -32.26 -17.39
CA SER A 39 -11.47 -33.45 -16.64
C SER A 39 -10.61 -33.72 -15.41
N THR A 40 -9.73 -32.81 -14.99
CA THR A 40 -8.96 -33.02 -13.76
C THR A 40 -9.90 -32.94 -12.54
N PRO A 41 -9.68 -33.79 -11.52
CA PRO A 41 -10.49 -33.78 -10.30
C PRO A 41 -10.53 -32.41 -9.61
N GLU A 42 -9.47 -31.61 -9.76
CA GLU A 42 -9.31 -30.31 -9.15
C GLU A 42 -10.01 -29.19 -9.93
N ALA A 43 -10.35 -29.39 -11.21
CA ALA A 43 -10.91 -28.35 -12.07
C ALA A 43 -12.23 -27.81 -11.53
N ALA A 44 -13.11 -28.69 -11.04
CA ALA A 44 -14.39 -28.30 -10.43
C ALA A 44 -14.20 -27.46 -9.16
N SER A 45 -13.24 -27.82 -8.32
CA SER A 45 -12.91 -27.09 -7.08
C SER A 45 -12.34 -25.71 -7.40
N ILE A 46 -11.35 -25.64 -8.30
CA ILE A 46 -10.73 -24.39 -8.74
C ILE A 46 -11.77 -23.47 -9.40
N MET A 47 -12.63 -24.02 -10.25
CA MET A 47 -13.72 -23.28 -10.90
C MET A 47 -14.71 -22.71 -9.88
N SER A 48 -15.05 -23.47 -8.83
CA SER A 48 -15.89 -23.00 -7.73
C SER A 48 -15.27 -21.79 -7.03
N SER A 49 -13.98 -21.85 -6.72
CA SER A 49 -13.26 -20.73 -6.10
C SER A 49 -13.17 -19.51 -7.03
N ILE A 50 -12.97 -19.71 -8.34
CA ILE A 50 -12.97 -18.64 -9.36
C ILE A 50 -14.33 -17.93 -9.41
N ASN A 51 -15.42 -18.70 -9.42
CA ASN A 51 -16.78 -18.15 -9.42
C ASN A 51 -17.06 -17.36 -8.13
N GLN A 52 -16.60 -17.87 -6.98
CA GLN A 52 -16.75 -17.17 -5.70
C GLN A 52 -15.99 -15.83 -5.70
N ALA A 53 -14.72 -15.83 -6.11
CA ALA A 53 -13.90 -14.62 -6.22
C ALA A 53 -14.55 -13.59 -7.15
N TYR A 54 -15.01 -14.01 -8.33
CA TYR A 54 -15.69 -13.13 -9.26
C TYR A 54 -16.99 -12.56 -8.68
N SER A 55 -17.81 -13.36 -7.99
CA SER A 55 -19.08 -12.90 -7.40
C SER A 55 -18.91 -11.80 -6.34
N VAL A 56 -17.73 -11.72 -5.73
CA VAL A 56 -17.39 -10.71 -4.72
C VAL A 56 -16.71 -9.50 -5.38
N LEU A 57 -15.73 -9.72 -6.25
CA LEU A 57 -14.93 -8.64 -6.84
C LEU A 57 -15.65 -7.88 -7.97
N SER A 58 -16.63 -8.50 -8.64
CA SER A 58 -17.41 -7.86 -9.70
C SER A 58 -18.46 -6.87 -9.18
N GLU A 59 -18.91 -7.04 -7.93
CA GLU A 59 -19.94 -6.20 -7.32
C GLU A 59 -19.29 -5.11 -6.45
N PRO A 60 -19.42 -3.81 -6.77
CA PRO A 60 -18.72 -2.74 -6.06
C PRO A 60 -18.90 -2.77 -4.54
N SER A 61 -20.13 -2.98 -4.06
CA SER A 61 -20.43 -3.03 -2.63
C SER A 61 -19.84 -4.26 -1.94
N ARG A 62 -19.77 -5.40 -2.63
CA ARG A 62 -19.21 -6.64 -2.07
C ARG A 62 -17.68 -6.61 -2.09
N ARG A 63 -17.10 -6.04 -3.15
CA ARG A 63 -15.66 -5.76 -3.25
C ARG A 63 -15.21 -4.84 -2.13
N GLN A 64 -15.93 -3.75 -1.89
CA GLN A 64 -15.62 -2.83 -0.80
C GLN A 64 -15.65 -3.51 0.58
N LEU A 65 -16.66 -4.35 0.85
CA LEU A 65 -16.74 -5.11 2.10
C LEU A 65 -15.63 -6.16 2.21
N TYR A 66 -15.30 -6.82 1.10
CA TYR A 66 -14.21 -7.78 1.03
C TYR A 66 -12.87 -7.10 1.28
N ASP A 67 -12.61 -5.96 0.66
CA ASP A 67 -11.40 -5.17 0.86
C ASP A 67 -11.29 -4.73 2.34
N GLN A 68 -12.39 -4.26 2.94
CA GLN A 68 -12.49 -3.93 4.37
C GLN A 68 -12.12 -5.11 5.29
N GLN A 69 -12.62 -6.30 4.98
CA GLN A 69 -12.32 -7.53 5.72
C GLN A 69 -10.89 -8.02 5.48
N ARG A 70 -10.41 -7.91 4.24
CA ARG A 70 -9.05 -8.28 3.80
C ARG A 70 -8.00 -7.47 4.54
N TRP A 71 -8.24 -6.19 4.82
CA TRP A 71 -7.38 -5.38 5.69
C TRP A 71 -7.41 -5.82 7.16
N THR A 72 -8.46 -6.51 7.61
CA THR A 72 -8.66 -6.92 9.01
C THR A 72 -8.17 -8.34 9.30
N THR A 73 -8.07 -9.23 8.30
CA THR A 73 -7.82 -10.67 8.50
C THR A 73 -6.43 -11.16 8.04
N GLN A 74 -5.48 -10.28 7.74
CA GLN A 74 -4.09 -10.73 7.58
C GLN A 74 -3.48 -11.14 8.94
N PRO A 75 -2.73 -12.26 9.03
CA PRO A 75 -2.10 -12.72 10.26
C PRO A 75 -1.09 -11.66 10.74
N PHE A 76 -1.43 -10.93 11.81
CA PHE A 76 -0.65 -9.84 12.41
C PHE A 76 0.19 -9.04 11.38
N ASP A 77 -0.46 -8.28 10.49
CA ASP A 77 0.22 -7.30 9.64
C ASP A 77 0.70 -6.12 10.52
N ILE A 78 1.79 -6.35 11.26
CA ILE A 78 2.46 -5.36 12.10
C ILE A 78 2.84 -4.14 11.24
N ALA A 79 3.28 -4.37 10.00
CA ALA A 79 3.63 -3.30 9.07
C ALA A 79 2.41 -2.45 8.69
N GLY A 80 1.29 -3.08 8.32
CA GLY A 80 0.03 -2.41 8.04
C GLY A 80 -0.50 -1.64 9.23
N SER A 81 -0.41 -2.21 10.44
CA SER A 81 -0.83 -1.54 11.68
C SER A 81 0.01 -0.30 11.98
N ILE A 82 1.33 -0.39 11.79
CA ILE A 82 2.27 0.74 11.96
C ILE A 82 2.01 1.83 10.92
N LEU A 83 1.85 1.47 9.64
CA LEU A 83 1.56 2.43 8.59
C LEU A 83 0.20 3.10 8.80
N ARG A 84 -0.80 2.35 9.28
CA ARG A 84 -2.12 2.90 9.62
C ARG A 84 -2.02 3.91 10.74
N ALA A 85 -1.29 3.59 11.81
CA ALA A 85 -1.05 4.53 12.91
C ALA A 85 -0.31 5.78 12.43
N ALA A 86 0.67 5.64 11.52
CA ALA A 86 1.38 6.75 10.94
C ALA A 86 0.47 7.64 10.08
N TYR A 87 -0.36 7.03 9.24
CA TYR A 87 -1.37 7.69 8.44
C TYR A 87 -2.35 8.50 9.30
N ASP A 88 -2.97 7.86 10.30
CA ASP A 88 -3.92 8.51 11.20
C ASP A 88 -3.27 9.65 12.01
N THR A 89 -1.97 9.52 12.29
CA THR A 89 -1.19 10.57 12.97
C THR A 89 -0.98 11.77 12.07
N LEU A 90 -0.58 11.58 10.80
CA LEU A 90 -0.38 12.67 9.84
C LEU A 90 -1.66 13.46 9.58
N LEU A 91 -2.81 12.79 9.46
CA LEU A 91 -4.12 13.45 9.30
C LEU A 91 -4.48 14.39 10.46
N LYS A 92 -3.97 14.09 11.67
CA LYS A 92 -4.24 14.90 12.87
C LYS A 92 -3.31 16.11 13.01
N GLN A 93 -2.29 16.24 12.15
CA GLN A 93 -1.31 17.33 12.23
C GLN A 93 -1.79 18.66 11.62
N GLY A 94 -3.05 18.74 11.16
CA GLY A 94 -3.65 20.00 10.70
C GLY A 94 -3.17 20.50 9.33
N TRP A 95 -2.50 19.65 8.56
CA TRP A 95 -2.16 19.92 7.16
C TRP A 95 -3.34 19.56 6.24
N ILE A 96 -3.47 20.28 5.12
CA ILE A 96 -4.51 20.02 4.12
C ILE A 96 -4.05 18.84 3.27
N VAL A 97 -4.86 17.81 3.17
CA VAL A 97 -4.58 16.66 2.28
C VAL A 97 -5.10 17.00 0.88
N THR A 98 -4.20 17.19 -0.08
CA THR A 98 -4.57 17.52 -1.47
C THR A 98 -4.60 16.30 -2.38
N GLU A 99 -3.84 15.26 -2.05
CA GLU A 99 -3.89 13.95 -2.72
C GLU A 99 -3.71 12.84 -1.68
N ASN A 100 -4.46 11.75 -1.83
CA ASN A 100 -4.48 10.65 -0.87
C ASN A 100 -4.90 9.37 -1.57
N ASP A 101 -3.93 8.53 -1.89
CA ASP A 101 -4.17 7.21 -2.43
C ASP A 101 -3.55 6.11 -1.54
N GLU A 102 -3.59 4.86 -2.01
CA GLU A 102 -3.10 3.73 -1.22
C GLU A 102 -1.57 3.76 -0.96
N ALA A 103 -0.81 4.48 -1.77
CA ALA A 103 0.65 4.49 -1.74
C ALA A 103 1.26 5.82 -1.27
N HIS A 104 0.60 6.95 -1.54
CA HIS A 104 1.08 8.28 -1.18
C HIS A 104 -0.01 9.25 -0.71
N MET A 105 0.44 10.21 0.08
CA MET A 105 -0.35 11.32 0.56
C MET A 105 0.42 12.62 0.33
N ILE A 106 -0.25 13.61 -0.27
CA ILE A 106 0.29 14.96 -0.41
C ILE A 106 -0.39 15.85 0.63
N LEU A 107 0.45 16.49 1.43
CA LEU A 107 0.06 17.41 2.49
C LEU A 107 0.53 18.82 2.13
N GLU A 108 -0.37 19.79 2.26
CA GLU A 108 -0.09 21.20 2.03
C GLU A 108 -0.36 22.04 3.27
N HIS A 109 0.50 23.04 3.49
CA HIS A 109 0.35 24.03 4.56
C HIS A 109 0.86 25.41 4.09
N GLY A 110 -0.06 26.22 3.56
CA GLY A 110 0.28 27.52 2.95
C GLY A 110 1.03 27.32 1.63
N ILE A 111 2.29 27.76 1.55
CA ILE A 111 3.16 27.56 0.37
C ILE A 111 4.02 26.28 0.44
N LYS A 112 3.78 25.45 1.45
CA LYS A 112 4.57 24.25 1.75
C LYS A 112 3.82 23.03 1.26
N ALA A 113 4.53 22.11 0.62
CA ALA A 113 3.99 20.84 0.15
C ALA A 113 4.96 19.70 0.50
N VAL A 114 4.41 18.56 0.88
CA VAL A 114 5.17 17.35 1.12
C VAL A 114 4.40 16.14 0.63
N ARG A 115 5.07 15.28 -0.12
CA ARG A 115 4.58 13.96 -0.50
C ARG A 115 5.16 12.93 0.45
N VAL A 116 4.29 12.10 1.01
CA VAL A 116 4.63 11.00 1.91
C VAL A 116 4.18 9.71 1.27
N SER A 117 5.11 8.79 0.98
CA SER A 117 4.80 7.45 0.50
C SER A 117 4.93 6.41 1.62
N PHE A 118 3.94 5.54 1.74
CA PHE A 118 3.84 4.51 2.78
C PHE A 118 4.41 3.19 2.27
N VAL A 119 5.61 2.83 2.72
CA VAL A 119 6.35 1.68 2.16
C VAL A 119 6.38 0.53 3.17
N LYS A 120 5.63 -0.53 2.87
CA LYS A 120 5.59 -1.78 3.67
C LYS A 120 6.92 -2.54 3.67
N HIS A 121 7.61 -2.54 2.53
CA HIS A 121 8.90 -3.21 2.35
C HIS A 121 9.84 -2.36 1.49
N LEU A 122 11.03 -2.06 2.01
CA LEU A 122 12.02 -1.26 1.32
C LEU A 122 13.12 -2.16 0.74
N ASP A 123 13.10 -2.33 -0.58
CA ASP A 123 14.10 -3.12 -1.29
C ASP A 123 15.47 -2.42 -1.34
N ASN A 124 16.54 -3.21 -1.32
CA ASN A 124 17.93 -2.74 -1.42
C ASN A 124 18.23 -1.85 -2.65
N ALA A 125 17.41 -1.91 -3.70
CA ALA A 125 17.56 -1.09 -4.89
C ALA A 125 17.16 0.39 -4.65
N LEU A 126 16.07 0.64 -3.92
CA LEU A 126 15.66 1.99 -3.50
C LEU A 126 16.65 2.57 -2.48
N LEU A 127 17.17 1.71 -1.61
CA LEU A 127 18.20 2.04 -0.62
C LEU A 127 19.54 2.48 -1.24
N LYS A 128 19.91 1.92 -2.40
CA LYS A 128 21.12 2.34 -3.12
C LYS A 128 21.02 3.75 -3.69
N LYS A 129 19.83 4.22 -4.09
CA LYS A 129 19.63 5.58 -4.63
C LYS A 129 19.84 6.68 -3.59
N ILE A 130 19.61 6.37 -2.31
CA ILE A 130 19.78 7.29 -1.18
C ILE A 130 21.13 7.16 -0.46
N GLY A 131 22.06 6.36 -1.01
CA GLY A 131 23.46 6.31 -0.56
C GLY A 131 23.70 5.72 0.84
N LYS A 132 22.76 4.96 1.41
CA LYS A 132 22.93 4.34 2.74
C LYS A 132 22.57 2.86 2.74
N GLN A 133 23.43 2.05 3.37
CA GLN A 133 23.16 0.64 3.68
C GLN A 133 22.29 0.55 4.92
N PHE A 134 21.12 -0.08 4.80
CA PHE A 134 20.28 -0.42 5.94
C PHE A 134 20.36 -1.93 6.17
N ALA A 135 20.56 -2.34 7.41
CA ALA A 135 20.46 -3.73 7.80
C ALA A 135 18.99 -4.04 8.16
N GLY A 136 18.29 -4.72 7.25
CA GLY A 136 17.02 -5.39 7.52
C GLY A 136 15.73 -4.70 7.03
N PHE A 137 14.65 -5.48 7.04
CA PHE A 137 13.27 -5.09 6.77
C PHE A 137 12.88 -3.89 7.65
N SER A 138 12.47 -2.78 7.05
CA SER A 138 12.01 -1.60 7.78
C SER A 138 10.71 -1.11 7.15
N VAL A 139 9.70 -0.89 7.99
CA VAL A 139 8.47 -0.18 7.61
C VAL A 139 8.83 1.31 7.62
N VAL A 140 8.68 1.99 6.48
CA VAL A 140 9.19 3.35 6.35
C VAL A 140 8.20 4.31 5.73
N LEU A 141 8.36 5.60 6.07
CA LEU A 141 7.82 6.70 5.28
C LEU A 141 8.93 7.21 4.36
N ALA A 142 8.69 7.20 3.06
CA ALA A 142 9.51 7.96 2.11
C ALA A 142 8.91 9.35 1.98
N VAL A 143 9.69 10.38 2.30
CA VAL A 143 9.22 11.76 2.39
C VAL A 143 9.92 12.57 1.30
N GLU A 144 9.15 13.14 0.39
CA GLU A 144 9.62 14.06 -0.64
C GLU A 144 9.10 15.46 -0.31
N ILE A 145 10.00 16.35 0.13
CA ILE A 145 9.64 17.72 0.47
C ILE A 145 9.92 18.62 -0.74
N GLU A 146 8.89 19.30 -1.24
CA GLU A 146 9.02 20.26 -2.32
C GLU A 146 9.40 21.63 -1.76
N LEU A 147 10.52 22.18 -2.22
CA LEU A 147 10.98 23.50 -1.82
C LEU A 147 10.40 24.58 -2.76
N PRO A 148 9.71 25.60 -2.23
CA PRO A 148 8.97 26.57 -3.04
C PRO A 148 9.84 27.46 -3.94
N VAL A 149 11.16 27.51 -3.71
CA VAL A 149 12.06 28.46 -4.39
C VAL A 149 12.92 27.83 -5.48
N ASN A 150 13.14 26.50 -5.47
CA ASN A 150 14.16 25.85 -6.32
C ASN A 150 13.74 24.52 -6.98
N PHE A 151 12.48 24.06 -6.87
CA PHE A 151 12.01 22.77 -7.42
C PHE A 151 12.94 21.58 -7.09
N SER A 152 13.69 21.70 -6.00
CA SER A 152 14.62 20.68 -5.52
C SER A 152 13.90 19.88 -4.44
N PHE A 153 13.87 18.56 -4.59
CA PHE A 153 13.22 17.67 -3.64
C PHE A 153 14.21 17.21 -2.58
N ASN A 154 13.88 17.45 -1.31
CA ASN A 154 14.57 16.78 -0.22
C ASN A 154 13.90 15.44 0.00
N VAL A 155 14.58 14.37 -0.40
CA VAL A 155 14.14 12.99 -0.15
C VAL A 155 14.70 12.52 1.18
N ALA A 156 13.82 12.07 2.06
CA ALA A 156 14.18 11.50 3.35
C ALA A 156 13.40 10.22 3.62
N ILE A 157 13.93 9.40 4.52
CA ILE A 157 13.30 8.16 4.97
C ILE A 157 13.15 8.20 6.48
N ILE A 158 11.95 7.87 6.96
CA ILE A 158 11.66 7.69 8.37
C ILE A 158 11.43 6.20 8.63
N ASP A 159 12.33 5.57 9.38
CA ASP A 159 12.18 4.20 9.88
C ASP A 159 11.20 4.22 11.06
N LEU A 160 9.97 3.76 10.83
CA LEU A 160 8.91 3.80 11.83
C LEU A 160 9.11 2.78 12.94
N VAL A 161 9.86 1.71 12.67
CA VAL A 161 10.12 0.64 13.66
C VAL A 161 11.20 1.09 14.63
N ARG A 162 12.23 1.78 14.14
CA ARG A 162 13.35 2.27 14.96
C ARG A 162 13.21 3.74 15.37
N SER A 163 12.17 4.42 14.90
CA SER A 163 11.92 5.86 15.07
C SER A 163 13.13 6.72 14.66
N ARG A 164 13.72 6.42 13.50
CA ARG A 164 14.94 7.07 12.99
C ARG A 164 14.71 7.83 11.69
N TYR A 165 15.35 8.99 11.57
CA TYR A 165 15.34 9.82 10.39
C TYR A 165 16.63 9.65 9.56
N HIS A 166 16.47 9.49 8.24
CA HIS A 166 17.55 9.33 7.28
C HIS A 166 17.34 10.27 6.09
N GLY A 167 18.03 11.40 6.08
CA GLY A 167 17.94 12.37 4.99
C GLY A 167 18.70 13.66 5.31
N PRO A 168 18.65 14.66 4.43
CA PRO A 168 19.08 16.02 4.75
C PRO A 168 18.24 16.59 5.91
N PRO A 169 18.70 17.60 6.65
CA PRO A 169 17.88 18.22 7.69
C PRO A 169 16.56 18.76 7.11
N PHE A 170 15.50 18.81 7.95
CA PHE A 170 14.25 19.42 7.55
C PHE A 170 14.47 20.89 7.15
N PRO A 171 13.78 21.39 6.11
CA PRO A 171 13.95 22.77 5.65
C PRO A 171 13.62 23.81 6.73
N ASP A 172 12.61 23.51 7.56
CA ASP A 172 12.16 24.37 8.64
C ASP A 172 11.40 23.58 9.73
N GLU A 173 11.04 24.29 10.81
CA GLU A 173 10.35 23.73 11.98
C GLU A 173 8.93 23.22 11.66
N THR A 174 8.27 23.74 10.61
CA THR A 174 6.92 23.27 10.23
C THR A 174 6.98 21.86 9.67
N TYR A 175 7.97 21.55 8.82
CA TYR A 175 8.21 20.18 8.35
C TYR A 175 8.67 19.27 9.49
N ARG A 176 9.54 19.78 10.38
CA ARG A 176 9.98 19.02 11.55
C ARG A 176 8.81 18.64 12.46
N ALA A 177 7.91 19.58 12.74
CA ALA A 177 6.74 19.36 13.60
C ALA A 177 5.80 18.29 13.01
N LEU A 178 5.59 18.28 11.69
CA LEU A 178 4.79 17.27 11.01
C LEU A 178 5.30 15.84 11.26
N PHE A 179 6.62 15.65 11.26
CA PHE A 179 7.24 14.33 11.41
C PHE A 179 7.76 14.00 12.82
N ALA A 180 7.69 14.97 13.74
CA ALA A 180 8.11 14.79 15.13
C ALA A 180 7.52 13.55 15.83
N PRO A 181 6.25 13.15 15.61
CA PRO A 181 5.70 11.94 16.24
C PRO A 181 6.39 10.63 15.82
N PHE A 182 7.12 10.61 14.71
CA PHE A 182 7.73 9.40 14.15
C PHE A 182 9.23 9.30 14.42
N ILE A 183 9.83 10.38 14.94
CA ILE A 183 11.25 10.50 15.17
C ILE A 183 11.41 10.56 16.69
N GLY A 184 12.26 9.70 17.25
CA GLY A 184 12.52 9.71 18.69
C GLY A 184 12.97 11.09 19.20
N PRO A 185 12.84 11.37 20.50
CA PRO A 185 13.33 12.61 21.12
C PRO A 185 14.83 12.83 20.93
#